data_AF-A0A847P5Z9-F1
#
_entry.id   AF-A0A847P5Z9-F1
#
_cell.length_a   1.000
_cell.length_b   1.000
_cell.length_c   1.000
_cell.angle_alpha   90.00
_cell.angle_beta   90.00
_cell.angle_gamma   90.00
#
_symmetry.space_group_name_H-M   'P 1'
#
loop_
_entity.id
_entity.type
_entity.pdbx_description
1 polymer ?
#
loop_
_entity_poly.entity_id
_entity_poly.type
_entity_poly.pdbx_seq_one_letter_code
_entity_poly.pdbx_strand_id
1 'polypeptide(L)'
;MQSLDEPSINKTEHSSAADLMIARKVHAAMIPEILPVAEELEIKSLYIPCQHIGGDLFDVVQISDNIIAFLVIDVAGCGVQAALVSATAKIRFSSYMKAGFSPGAAMEQVDADIKKLSLNSFITAFLGYLDLHDNKLTYCNAGHPYPVIFRRAQNSLEMLKTHGTIIGVLTDGFFEECSVYLNPGDCLVMFTDGIYHCFSGSLQRPALEEFISDTLNRNTPEEFISQIKARISSDETGNSVEDDVTVITVEILTVSRKNQIKEKLGFSKDDPVYLQFLRYYEDMDKAIAVILSSMDSCGYSDDAIRKMKISLTELIVNAILHGNKKDFSKKVIMGHIVDKSKAVISIMDEGSGFNPNTIPDPTLPENLIKDCGRGLFIVRHYVDSLIFNDKGNRVTIIKYHR
;
A
#
# COMPACT_ATOMS: atom_id res chain seq x y z
N MET A 1 -27.76 7.03 62.37
CA MET A 1 -27.31 8.01 61.36
C MET A 1 -26.08 7.44 60.68
N GLN A 2 -26.28 6.76 59.55
CA GLN A 2 -25.21 6.29 58.68
C GLN A 2 -24.79 7.46 57.78
N SER A 3 -23.52 7.83 57.81
CA SER A 3 -22.87 8.65 56.78
C SER A 3 -22.41 7.71 55.66
N LEU A 4 -23.02 7.85 54.48
CA LEU A 4 -22.56 7.22 53.26
C LEU A 4 -21.59 8.20 52.58
N ASP A 5 -20.31 7.82 52.53
CA ASP A 5 -19.32 8.41 51.63
C ASP A 5 -19.65 7.95 50.20
N GLU A 6 -19.91 8.89 49.29
CA GLU A 6 -19.93 8.62 47.85
C GLU A 6 -18.49 8.58 47.30
N PRO A 7 -18.13 7.59 46.46
CA PRO A 7 -16.80 7.54 45.86
C PRO A 7 -16.71 8.49 44.66
N SER A 8 -15.84 9.49 44.76
CA SER A 8 -15.45 10.38 43.66
C SER A 8 -14.54 9.65 42.67
N ILE A 9 -15.09 8.73 41.87
CA ILE A 9 -14.40 8.04 40.78
C ILE A 9 -15.09 8.41 39.45
N ASN A 10 -14.29 8.61 38.38
CA ASN A 10 -14.69 8.71 36.96
C ASN A 10 -15.14 10.06 36.35
N LYS A 11 -14.24 11.05 36.32
CA LYS A 11 -14.23 12.03 35.19
C LYS A 11 -12.89 12.12 34.47
N THR A 12 -11.78 11.98 35.19
CA THR A 12 -10.43 12.12 34.63
C THR A 12 -9.99 10.90 33.81
N GLU A 13 -10.35 9.67 34.23
CA GLU A 13 -10.00 8.43 33.50
C GLU A 13 -10.76 8.28 32.18
N HIS A 14 -11.98 8.81 32.08
CA HIS A 14 -12.75 8.79 30.83
C HIS A 14 -12.17 9.75 29.77
N SER A 15 -11.48 10.82 30.19
CA SER A 15 -10.80 11.74 29.27
C SER A 15 -9.57 11.09 28.64
N SER A 16 -8.71 10.44 29.44
CA SER A 16 -7.43 9.91 28.94
C SER A 16 -7.60 8.76 27.94
N ALA A 17 -8.61 7.90 28.13
CA ALA A 17 -8.92 6.82 27.20
C ALA A 17 -9.46 7.36 25.86
N ALA A 18 -10.30 8.40 25.91
CA ALA A 18 -10.80 9.08 24.71
C ALA A 18 -9.68 9.79 23.94
N ASP A 19 -8.80 10.50 24.66
CA ASP A 19 -7.65 11.20 24.09
C ASP A 19 -6.67 10.20 23.45
N LEU A 20 -6.41 9.07 24.09
CA LEU A 20 -5.58 8.00 23.54
C LEU A 20 -6.21 7.37 22.28
N MET A 21 -7.53 7.18 22.27
CA MET A 21 -8.25 6.68 21.10
C MET A 21 -8.20 7.67 19.93
N ILE A 22 -8.27 8.98 20.20
CA ILE A 22 -8.09 10.02 19.17
C ILE A 22 -6.64 10.02 18.66
N ALA A 23 -5.66 9.98 19.55
CA ALA A 23 -4.24 9.92 19.19
C ALA A 23 -3.95 8.70 18.31
N ARG A 24 -4.49 7.53 18.65
CA ARG A 24 -4.43 6.32 17.83
C ARG A 24 -4.98 6.55 16.42
N LYS A 25 -6.18 7.13 16.31
CA LYS A 25 -6.81 7.37 15.00
C LYS A 25 -5.96 8.31 14.15
N VAL A 26 -5.42 9.37 14.74
CA VAL A 26 -4.57 10.34 14.05
C VAL A 26 -3.27 9.70 13.60
N HIS A 27 -2.62 8.92 14.47
CA HIS A 27 -1.37 8.24 14.14
C HIS A 27 -1.56 7.14 13.10
N ALA A 28 -2.61 6.32 13.22
CA ALA A 28 -2.94 5.31 12.21
C ALA A 28 -3.24 5.95 10.85
N ALA A 29 -3.86 7.13 10.80
CA ALA A 29 -4.11 7.88 9.57
C ALA A 29 -2.82 8.43 8.93
N MET A 30 -1.68 8.41 9.62
CA MET A 30 -0.39 8.73 9.03
C MET A 30 0.14 7.58 8.17
N ILE A 31 -0.31 6.34 8.38
CA ILE A 31 0.14 5.19 7.57
C ILE A 31 -0.57 5.28 6.22
N PRO A 32 0.17 5.15 5.09
CA PRO A 32 -0.45 5.25 3.79
C PRO A 32 -1.40 4.07 3.60
N GLU A 33 -2.70 4.38 3.54
CA GLU A 33 -3.69 3.43 3.03
C GLU A 33 -3.44 3.20 1.52
N ILE A 34 -2.99 4.26 0.84
CA ILE A 34 -2.77 4.30 -0.60
C ILE A 34 -1.30 4.12 -0.91
N LEU A 35 -0.97 3.10 -1.69
CA LEU A 35 0.38 2.94 -2.25
C LEU A 35 0.42 3.46 -3.69
N PRO A 36 1.54 4.06 -4.13
CA PRO A 36 1.74 4.43 -5.52
C PRO A 36 1.56 3.23 -6.44
N VAL A 37 0.98 3.52 -7.59
CA VAL A 37 0.75 2.54 -8.65
C VAL A 37 1.77 2.81 -9.74
N ALA A 38 2.61 1.82 -10.05
CA ALA A 38 3.54 1.85 -11.17
C ALA A 38 3.35 0.60 -12.02
N GLU A 39 3.47 0.74 -13.34
CA GLU A 39 3.28 -0.38 -14.28
C GLU A 39 4.38 -1.44 -14.10
N GLU A 40 5.55 -0.99 -13.68
CA GLU A 40 6.77 -1.77 -13.49
C GLU A 40 6.78 -2.54 -12.18
N LEU A 41 5.92 -2.18 -11.21
CA LEU A 41 6.03 -2.66 -9.84
C LEU A 41 4.74 -3.32 -9.32
N GLU A 42 4.90 -4.33 -8.47
CA GLU A 42 3.87 -4.71 -7.51
C GLU A 42 4.34 -4.38 -6.10
N ILE A 43 3.63 -3.46 -5.43
CA ILE A 43 3.91 -3.03 -4.06
C ILE A 43 2.85 -3.61 -3.13
N LYS A 44 3.26 -4.19 -1.99
CA LYS A 44 2.36 -4.60 -0.91
C LYS A 44 2.88 -4.09 0.42
N SER A 45 1.96 -3.91 1.36
CA SER A 45 2.30 -3.59 2.73
C SER A 45 1.45 -4.39 3.73
N LEU A 46 1.98 -4.52 4.93
CA LEU A 46 1.34 -5.04 6.14
C LEU A 46 1.73 -4.12 7.29
N TYR A 47 0.74 -3.74 8.09
CA TYR A 47 0.95 -3.08 9.37
C TYR A 47 0.04 -3.71 10.42
N ILE A 48 0.64 -4.18 11.52
CA ILE A 48 -0.07 -4.74 12.68
C ILE A 48 0.51 -4.09 13.93
N PRO A 49 -0.21 -3.19 14.59
CA PRO A 49 0.28 -2.55 15.80
C PRO A 49 0.24 -3.48 17.01
N CYS A 50 1.23 -3.40 17.92
CA CYS A 50 1.27 -4.18 19.17
C CYS A 50 0.33 -3.63 20.25
N GLN A 51 0.18 -2.30 20.33
CA GLN A 51 -0.58 -1.63 21.39
C GLN A 51 -1.67 -0.69 20.85
N HIS A 52 -2.20 0.16 21.73
CA HIS A 52 -3.18 1.16 21.36
C HIS A 52 -2.62 2.21 20.40
N ILE A 53 -1.33 2.53 20.46
CA ILE A 53 -0.65 3.44 19.53
C ILE A 53 0.81 2.99 19.36
N GLY A 54 1.22 2.80 18.11
CA GLY A 54 2.53 2.26 17.75
C GLY A 54 3.62 3.31 17.59
N GLY A 55 4.87 2.86 17.62
CA GLY A 55 6.05 3.64 17.25
C GLY A 55 6.31 3.62 15.74
N ASP A 56 5.99 2.50 15.10
CA ASP A 56 6.20 2.25 13.68
C ASP A 56 5.41 3.21 12.78
N LEU A 57 6.07 3.72 11.74
CA LEU A 57 5.44 4.37 10.61
C LEU A 57 6.18 4.00 9.33
N PHE A 58 5.45 3.94 8.22
CA PHE A 58 6.08 3.87 6.90
C PHE A 58 5.43 4.84 5.93
N ASP A 59 6.08 5.06 4.79
CA ASP A 59 5.53 5.79 3.67
C ASP A 59 6.00 5.20 2.34
N VAL A 60 5.14 5.26 1.33
CA VAL A 60 5.51 4.98 -0.06
C VAL A 60 4.97 6.10 -0.91
N VAL A 61 5.86 6.87 -1.54
CA VAL A 61 5.49 8.14 -2.19
C VAL A 61 6.16 8.24 -3.54
N GLN A 62 5.38 8.52 -4.57
CA GLN A 62 5.91 8.94 -5.86
C GLN A 62 6.37 10.40 -5.75
N ILE A 63 7.69 10.64 -5.77
CA ILE A 63 8.28 11.98 -5.62
C ILE A 63 8.57 12.66 -6.96
N SER A 64 8.61 11.89 -8.05
CA SER A 64 8.57 12.36 -9.45
C SER A 64 7.97 11.27 -10.34
N ASP A 65 7.79 11.54 -11.63
CA ASP A 65 7.23 10.57 -12.59
C ASP A 65 7.95 9.21 -12.55
N ASN A 66 9.26 9.19 -12.29
CA ASN A 66 10.09 7.98 -12.34
C ASN A 66 10.74 7.61 -11.01
N ILE A 67 10.43 8.31 -9.90
CA ILE A 67 11.05 8.00 -8.61
C ILE A 67 9.97 7.72 -7.57
N ILE A 68 10.05 6.52 -6.98
CA ILE A 68 9.25 6.12 -5.82
C ILE A 68 10.16 6.05 -4.60
N ALA A 69 9.79 6.77 -3.55
CA ALA A 69 10.44 6.74 -2.26
C ALA A 69 9.74 5.76 -1.32
N PHE A 70 10.53 5.01 -0.56
CA PHE A 70 10.13 4.10 0.49
C PHE A 70 10.76 4.58 1.79
N LEU A 71 9.94 4.76 2.82
CA LEU A 71 10.37 5.17 4.15
C LEU A 71 9.82 4.18 5.15
N VAL A 72 10.68 3.65 6.02
CA VAL A 72 10.28 2.86 7.19
C VAL A 72 10.93 3.50 8.41
N ILE A 73 10.16 3.72 9.45
CA ILE A 73 10.56 4.38 10.69
C ILE A 73 10.08 3.50 11.84
N ASP A 74 10.96 3.31 12.80
CA ASP A 74 10.64 2.73 14.10
C ASP A 74 11.23 3.62 15.20
N VAL A 75 10.45 3.83 16.26
CA VAL A 75 10.82 4.66 17.40
C VAL A 75 10.74 3.81 18.64
N ALA A 76 11.87 3.74 19.36
CA ALA A 76 11.94 2.93 20.58
C ALA A 76 10.97 3.40 21.66
N GLY A 77 10.32 2.42 22.27
CA GLY A 77 9.27 2.61 23.27
C GLY A 77 7.87 2.55 22.65
N CYS A 78 6.84 2.71 23.49
CA CYS A 78 5.45 2.68 23.04
C CYS A 78 4.66 3.86 23.62
N GLY A 79 3.48 4.12 23.05
CA GLY A 79 2.59 5.16 23.53
C GLY A 79 2.74 6.51 22.80
N VAL A 80 2.09 7.53 23.34
CA VAL A 80 1.87 8.81 22.64
C VAL A 80 3.18 9.54 22.32
N GLN A 81 4.20 9.45 23.18
CA GLN A 81 5.49 10.09 22.91
C GLN A 81 6.17 9.49 21.67
N ALA A 82 6.29 8.17 21.60
CA ALA A 82 6.89 7.48 20.46
C ALA A 82 6.13 7.80 19.15
N ALA A 83 4.81 7.80 19.22
CA ALA A 83 3.94 8.16 18.09
C ALA A 83 4.11 9.60 17.60
N LEU A 84 4.30 10.58 18.50
CA LEU A 84 4.55 11.97 18.14
C LEU A 84 5.94 12.16 17.53
N VAL A 85 6.94 11.43 18.04
CA VAL A 85 8.31 11.42 17.50
C VAL A 85 8.32 10.82 16.10
N SER A 86 7.67 9.67 15.88
CA SER A 86 7.61 9.03 14.56
C SER A 86 6.85 9.89 13.56
N ALA A 87 5.72 10.49 13.96
CA ALA A 87 4.98 11.43 13.12
C ALA A 87 5.83 12.66 12.73
N THR A 88 6.58 13.22 13.68
CA THR A 88 7.49 14.35 13.42
C THR A 88 8.57 13.95 12.42
N ALA A 89 9.23 12.80 12.62
CA ALA A 89 10.25 12.29 11.71
C ALA A 89 9.67 12.08 10.31
N LYS A 90 8.52 11.42 10.17
CA LYS A 90 7.84 11.20 8.88
C LYS A 90 7.56 12.52 8.15
N ILE A 91 7.06 13.54 8.85
CA ILE A 91 6.79 14.86 8.25
C ILE A 91 8.09 15.51 7.76
N ARG A 92 9.19 15.43 8.53
CA ARG A 92 10.49 15.97 8.12
C ARG A 92 11.05 15.23 6.92
N PHE A 93 11.05 13.89 6.93
CA PHE A 93 11.43 13.10 5.76
C PHE A 93 10.61 13.50 4.53
N SER A 94 9.28 13.58 4.64
CA SER A 94 8.41 14.00 3.52
C SER A 94 8.80 15.37 2.96
N SER A 95 9.14 16.32 3.84
CA SER A 95 9.61 17.65 3.42
C SER A 95 10.93 17.58 2.65
N TYR A 96 11.91 16.81 3.12
CA TYR A 96 13.22 16.72 2.47
C TYR A 96 13.19 15.92 1.17
N MET A 97 12.39 14.85 1.12
CA MET A 97 12.09 14.10 -0.11
C MET A 97 11.54 15.03 -1.19
N LYS A 98 10.53 15.85 -0.86
CA LYS A 98 9.92 16.81 -1.80
C LYS A 98 10.86 17.96 -2.19
N ALA A 99 11.83 18.28 -1.34
CA ALA A 99 12.86 19.27 -1.63
C ALA A 99 14.02 18.71 -2.49
N GLY A 100 13.98 17.42 -2.86
CA GLY A 100 14.97 16.80 -3.75
C GLY A 100 16.27 16.38 -3.07
N PHE A 101 16.27 16.22 -1.74
CA PHE A 101 17.42 15.68 -1.01
C PHE A 101 17.62 14.21 -1.36
N SER A 102 18.86 13.73 -1.40
CA SER A 102 19.17 12.30 -1.49
C SER A 102 18.83 11.57 -0.17
N PRO A 103 18.73 10.22 -0.15
CA PRO A 103 18.44 9.49 1.07
C PRO A 103 19.39 9.80 2.23
N GLY A 104 20.70 9.85 1.98
CA GLY A 104 21.69 10.18 3.01
C GLY A 104 21.55 11.62 3.52
N ALA A 105 21.41 12.58 2.60
CA ALA A 105 21.25 13.99 2.97
C ALA A 105 19.94 14.24 3.74
N ALA A 106 18.84 13.60 3.36
CA ALA A 106 17.58 13.67 4.09
C ALA A 106 17.73 13.08 5.51
N MET A 107 18.46 11.96 5.65
CA MET A 107 18.75 11.35 6.95
C MET A 107 19.51 12.30 7.87
N GLU A 108 20.55 12.96 7.37
CA GLU A 108 21.34 13.97 8.12
C GLU A 108 20.48 15.14 8.60
N GLN A 109 19.60 15.66 7.74
CA GLN A 109 18.72 16.76 8.12
C GLN A 109 17.69 16.36 9.16
N VAL A 110 17.10 15.17 9.04
CA VAL A 110 16.16 14.66 10.05
C VAL A 110 16.87 14.43 11.38
N ASP A 111 18.07 13.84 11.37
CA ASP A 111 18.90 13.69 12.57
C ASP A 111 19.19 15.02 13.27
N ALA A 112 19.59 16.04 12.51
CA ALA A 112 19.81 17.38 13.05
C ALA A 112 18.53 18.01 13.64
N ASP A 113 17.36 17.75 13.06
CA ASP A 113 16.09 18.26 13.57
C ASP A 113 15.62 17.53 14.83
N ILE A 114 15.71 16.20 14.86
CA ILE A 114 15.31 15.39 16.01
C ILE A 114 16.18 15.69 17.23
N LYS A 115 17.49 15.87 17.05
CA LYS A 115 18.41 16.27 18.13
C LYS A 115 18.00 17.58 18.81
N LYS A 116 17.46 18.55 18.06
CA LYS A 116 17.01 19.84 18.62
C LYS A 116 15.80 19.68 19.54
N LEU A 117 14.98 18.64 19.35
CA LEU A 117 13.80 18.41 20.16
C LEU A 117 14.13 17.92 21.58
N SER A 118 15.35 17.44 21.84
CA SER A 118 15.83 16.98 23.15
C SER A 118 14.90 15.94 23.83
N LEU A 119 14.30 15.05 23.03
CA LEU A 119 13.26 14.12 23.52
C LEU A 119 13.81 12.84 24.17
N ASN A 120 15.14 12.66 24.22
CA ASN A 120 15.81 11.41 24.63
C ASN A 120 15.25 10.17 23.90
N SER A 121 14.68 10.36 22.72
CA SER A 121 14.17 9.29 21.86
C SER A 121 15.17 9.04 20.75
N PHE A 122 15.29 7.78 20.35
CA PHE A 122 16.08 7.39 19.19
C PHE A 122 15.19 6.72 18.16
N ILE A 123 15.51 6.95 16.89
CA ILE A 123 14.70 6.54 15.75
C ILE A 123 15.57 5.68 14.85
N THR A 124 15.09 4.49 14.51
CA THR A 124 15.66 3.72 13.40
C THR A 124 14.88 4.04 12.13
N ALA A 125 15.57 4.18 11.00
CA ALA A 125 14.89 4.44 9.74
C ALA A 125 15.60 3.81 8.55
N PHE A 126 14.82 3.39 7.56
CA PHE A 126 15.27 3.09 6.22
C PHE A 126 14.63 4.07 5.24
N LEU A 127 15.44 4.67 4.38
CA LEU A 127 14.98 5.54 3.29
C LEU A 127 15.58 5.07 1.98
N GLY A 128 14.73 4.75 1.00
CA GLY A 128 15.16 4.30 -0.32
C GLY A 128 14.40 4.98 -1.44
N TYR A 129 15.08 5.38 -2.51
CA TYR A 129 14.51 5.91 -3.73
C TYR A 129 14.78 4.94 -4.87
N LEU A 130 13.71 4.43 -5.47
CA LEU A 130 13.77 3.58 -6.65
C LEU A 130 13.51 4.40 -7.89
N ASP A 131 14.52 4.49 -8.75
CA ASP A 131 14.39 5.02 -10.10
C ASP A 131 13.81 3.93 -11.02
N LEU A 132 12.66 4.22 -11.62
CA LEU A 132 11.92 3.30 -12.49
C LEU A 132 12.54 3.18 -13.89
N HIS A 133 13.46 4.07 -14.28
CA HIS A 133 14.10 3.98 -15.59
C HIS A 133 15.05 2.79 -15.70
N ASP A 134 15.87 2.58 -14.66
CA ASP A 134 16.90 1.55 -14.63
C ASP A 134 16.75 0.58 -13.44
N ASN A 135 15.68 0.72 -12.65
CA ASN A 135 15.41 -0.03 -11.42
C ASN A 135 16.55 0.10 -10.39
N LYS A 136 17.21 1.26 -10.34
CA LYS A 136 18.22 1.55 -9.33
C LYS A 136 17.57 2.03 -8.04
N LEU A 137 17.78 1.28 -6.96
CA LEU A 137 17.48 1.70 -5.60
C LEU A 137 18.71 2.42 -5.02
N THR A 138 18.56 3.69 -4.69
CA THR A 138 19.52 4.44 -3.86
C THR A 138 18.95 4.52 -2.45
N TYR A 139 19.71 4.17 -1.42
CA TYR A 139 19.17 4.01 -0.09
C TYR A 139 20.16 4.38 1.02
N CYS A 140 19.61 4.68 2.19
CA CYS A 140 20.32 4.92 3.42
C CYS A 140 19.58 4.24 4.58
N ASN A 141 20.32 3.71 5.53
CA ASN A 141 19.77 3.06 6.71
C ASN A 141 20.44 3.62 7.98
N ALA A 142 19.60 4.03 8.93
CA ALA A 142 19.96 4.63 10.19
C ALA A 142 19.73 3.66 11.37
N GLY A 143 20.43 2.54 11.36
CA GLY A 143 20.34 1.50 12.40
C GLY A 143 19.04 0.69 12.39
N HIS A 144 18.30 0.72 11.28
CA HIS A 144 17.09 -0.07 11.06
C HIS A 144 17.45 -1.49 10.61
N PRO A 145 16.59 -2.52 10.82
CA PRO A 145 16.80 -3.83 10.20
C PRO A 145 17.08 -3.71 8.69
N TYR A 146 18.11 -4.43 8.22
CA TYR A 146 18.50 -4.35 6.81
C TYR A 146 17.39 -4.95 5.94
N PRO A 147 16.86 -4.21 4.96
CA PRO A 147 15.99 -4.80 3.95
C PRO A 147 16.71 -5.89 3.18
N VAL A 148 15.95 -6.82 2.62
CA VAL A 148 16.49 -7.93 1.82
C VAL A 148 15.93 -7.89 0.42
N ILE A 149 16.77 -8.20 -0.57
CA ILE A 149 16.33 -8.48 -1.94
C ILE A 149 16.30 -9.99 -2.10
N PHE A 150 15.12 -10.52 -2.41
CA PHE A 150 14.99 -11.85 -2.98
C PHE A 150 15.34 -11.80 -4.47
N ARG A 151 16.52 -12.32 -4.78
CA ARG A 151 17.07 -12.41 -6.13
C ARG A 151 16.45 -13.58 -6.87
N ARG A 152 15.49 -13.29 -7.74
CA ARG A 152 14.62 -14.31 -8.36
C ARG A 152 15.39 -15.31 -9.21
N ALA A 153 16.34 -14.81 -10.01
CA ALA A 153 17.09 -15.64 -10.93
C ALA A 153 18.09 -16.57 -10.20
N GLN A 154 18.63 -16.13 -9.06
CA GLN A 154 19.61 -16.85 -8.26
C GLN A 154 18.97 -17.69 -7.16
N ASN A 155 17.68 -17.48 -6.86
CA ASN A 155 16.99 -18.03 -5.70
C ASN A 155 17.79 -17.80 -4.41
N SER A 156 18.18 -16.55 -4.17
CA SER A 156 19.03 -16.16 -3.05
C SER A 156 18.54 -14.88 -2.39
N LEU A 157 18.91 -14.68 -1.13
CA LEU A 157 18.67 -13.43 -0.42
C LEU A 157 19.94 -12.58 -0.35
N GLU A 158 19.80 -11.30 -0.65
CA GLU A 158 20.84 -10.29 -0.52
C GLU A 158 20.40 -9.24 0.50
N MET A 159 21.15 -9.07 1.58
CA MET A 159 20.90 -8.01 2.57
C MET A 159 21.48 -6.68 2.12
N LEU A 160 20.68 -5.62 2.19
CA LEU A 160 21.09 -4.25 1.92
C LEU A 160 21.80 -3.62 3.11
N LYS A 161 23.03 -4.09 3.36
CA LYS A 161 23.88 -3.59 4.44
C LYS A 161 24.34 -2.16 4.16
N THR A 162 24.44 -1.37 5.22
CA THR A 162 25.06 -0.04 5.22
C THR A 162 25.84 0.15 6.52
N HIS A 163 26.68 1.16 6.54
CA HIS A 163 27.24 1.73 7.76
C HIS A 163 26.44 2.99 8.11
N GLY A 164 26.17 3.21 9.38
CA GLY A 164 25.45 4.39 9.79
C GLY A 164 25.13 4.37 11.26
N THR A 165 24.66 5.52 11.73
CA THR A 165 24.27 5.72 13.12
C THR A 165 22.75 5.70 13.27
N ILE A 166 22.26 5.68 14.51
CA ILE A 166 20.83 5.82 14.82
C ILE A 166 20.51 7.32 14.93
N ILE A 167 19.35 7.73 14.41
CA ILE A 167 18.88 9.12 14.44
C ILE A 167 18.67 9.56 15.89
N GLY A 168 19.16 10.75 16.23
CA GLY A 168 18.94 11.40 17.52
C GLY A 168 19.92 11.00 18.63
N VAL A 169 20.86 10.09 18.37
CA VAL A 169 21.74 9.51 19.42
C VAL A 169 23.11 10.17 19.50
N LEU A 170 23.88 10.14 18.40
CA LEU A 170 25.29 10.54 18.41
C LEU A 170 25.45 11.98 17.96
N THR A 171 26.27 12.79 18.65
CA THR A 171 26.53 14.19 18.27
C THR A 171 26.95 14.31 16.80
N ASP A 172 27.92 13.51 16.39
CA ASP A 172 28.45 13.44 15.02
C ASP A 172 27.96 12.15 14.35
N GLY A 173 26.65 12.10 14.08
CA GLY A 173 26.04 11.00 13.33
C GLY A 173 26.54 10.96 11.88
N PHE A 174 26.61 9.77 11.29
CA PHE A 174 26.92 9.60 9.88
C PHE A 174 25.95 8.60 9.24
N PHE A 175 25.65 8.82 7.97
CA PHE A 175 24.62 8.07 7.25
C PHE A 175 25.13 7.73 5.85
N GLU A 176 25.56 6.48 5.65
CA GLU A 176 26.08 6.02 4.35
C GLU A 176 24.93 5.90 3.33
N GLU A 177 25.17 6.40 2.12
CA GLU A 177 24.28 6.21 0.99
C GLU A 177 24.85 5.12 0.07
N CYS A 178 24.05 4.09 -0.16
CA CYS A 178 24.37 2.96 -1.01
C CYS A 178 23.43 2.90 -2.21
N SER A 179 23.78 2.13 -3.22
CA SER A 179 22.86 1.84 -4.32
C SER A 179 23.00 0.43 -4.89
N VAL A 180 21.88 -0.10 -5.38
CA VAL A 180 21.77 -1.45 -5.92
C VAL A 180 20.74 -1.47 -7.05
N TYR A 181 20.94 -2.33 -8.04
CA TYR A 181 19.98 -2.55 -9.13
C TYR A 181 19.06 -3.73 -8.82
N LEU A 182 17.77 -3.57 -9.09
CA LEU A 182 16.80 -4.66 -9.05
C LEU A 182 16.51 -5.15 -10.48
N ASN A 183 16.61 -6.46 -10.69
CA ASN A 183 16.25 -7.05 -11.97
C ASN A 183 14.75 -7.37 -12.01
N PRO A 184 14.14 -7.47 -13.20
CA PRO A 184 12.79 -8.00 -13.32
C PRO A 184 12.64 -9.36 -12.62
N GLY A 185 11.67 -9.44 -11.72
CA GLY A 185 11.36 -10.59 -10.86
C GLY A 185 11.93 -10.47 -9.45
N ASP A 186 12.96 -9.64 -9.22
CA ASP A 186 13.51 -9.40 -7.89
C ASP A 186 12.46 -8.72 -6.99
N CYS A 187 12.45 -9.11 -5.73
CA CYS A 187 11.52 -8.60 -4.73
C CYS A 187 12.30 -8.02 -3.54
N LEU A 188 12.19 -6.72 -3.34
CA LEU A 188 12.68 -6.04 -2.14
C LEU A 188 11.67 -6.22 -1.01
N VAL A 189 12.14 -6.62 0.16
CA VAL A 189 11.35 -6.77 1.38
C VAL A 189 11.97 -5.88 2.46
N MET A 190 11.19 -4.91 2.91
CA MET A 190 11.50 -4.01 4.02
C MET A 190 10.60 -4.36 5.20
N PHE A 191 11.10 -4.27 6.42
CA PHE A 191 10.36 -4.63 7.62
C PHE A 191 10.95 -3.98 8.86
N THR A 192 10.11 -3.82 9.88
CA THR A 192 10.53 -3.44 11.24
C THR A 192 10.89 -4.70 12.04
N ASP A 193 11.55 -4.53 13.18
CA ASP A 193 12.07 -5.65 13.98
C ASP A 193 10.97 -6.47 14.67
N GLY A 194 9.77 -5.91 14.85
CA GLY A 194 8.58 -6.65 15.29
C GLY A 194 8.31 -7.93 14.49
N ILE A 195 8.72 -7.99 13.21
CA ILE A 195 8.60 -9.19 12.40
C ILE A 195 9.39 -10.39 12.98
N TYR A 196 10.51 -10.16 13.68
CA TYR A 196 11.33 -11.22 14.26
C TYR A 196 10.58 -11.97 15.36
N HIS A 197 9.70 -11.28 16.09
CA HIS A 197 8.85 -11.86 17.14
C HIS A 197 7.79 -12.83 16.60
N CYS A 198 7.54 -12.82 15.28
CA CYS A 198 6.66 -13.78 14.60
C CYS A 198 7.30 -15.17 14.42
N PHE A 199 8.57 -15.33 14.82
CA PHE A 199 9.34 -16.55 14.69
C PHE A 199 9.80 -17.01 16.08
N SER A 200 9.47 -18.26 16.42
CA SER A 200 9.85 -18.86 17.70
C SER A 200 11.30 -19.36 17.69
N GLY A 201 11.92 -19.38 18.87
CA GLY A 201 13.27 -19.93 19.07
C GLY A 201 14.37 -18.86 19.05
N SER A 202 15.60 -19.28 19.31
CA SER A 202 16.76 -18.37 19.49
C SER A 202 17.32 -17.81 18.18
N LEU A 203 16.93 -18.36 17.02
CA LEU A 203 17.44 -17.99 15.70
C LEU A 203 16.35 -17.33 14.85
N GLN A 204 15.75 -16.25 15.35
CA GLN A 204 14.64 -15.57 14.69
C GLN A 204 15.01 -14.99 13.31
N ARG A 205 16.19 -14.38 13.19
CA ARG A 205 16.65 -13.78 11.91
C ARG A 205 16.88 -14.84 10.81
N PRO A 206 17.64 -15.92 11.03
CA PRO A 206 17.75 -17.00 10.05
C PRO A 206 16.39 -17.61 9.66
N ALA A 207 15.48 -17.78 10.63
CA ALA A 207 14.14 -18.31 10.37
C ALA A 207 13.31 -17.38 9.46
N LEU A 208 13.39 -16.06 9.68
CA LEU A 208 12.78 -15.08 8.79
C LEU A 208 13.39 -15.15 7.38
N GLU A 209 14.71 -15.20 7.26
CA GLU A 209 15.40 -15.28 5.96
C GLU A 209 14.99 -16.55 5.19
N GLU A 210 14.98 -17.72 5.85
CA GLU A 210 14.51 -18.96 5.25
C GLU A 210 13.05 -18.86 4.80
N PHE A 211 12.18 -18.30 5.63
CA PHE A 211 10.77 -18.08 5.30
C PHE A 211 10.58 -17.14 4.09
N ILE A 212 11.31 -16.02 4.04
CA ILE A 212 11.26 -15.11 2.89
C ILE A 212 11.69 -15.85 1.62
N SER A 213 12.81 -16.57 1.68
CA SER A 213 13.35 -17.30 0.53
C SER A 213 12.37 -18.36 0.03
N ASP A 214 11.86 -19.21 0.92
CA ASP A 214 10.95 -20.31 0.54
C ASP A 214 9.61 -19.81 0.01
N THR A 215 9.03 -18.82 0.67
CA THR A 215 7.72 -18.31 0.29
C THR A 215 7.82 -17.51 -1.00
N LEU A 216 8.76 -16.56 -1.13
CA LEU A 216 8.87 -15.79 -2.36
C LEU A 216 9.32 -16.63 -3.53
N ASN A 217 10.13 -17.69 -3.36
CA ASN A 217 10.51 -18.58 -4.47
C ASN A 217 9.29 -19.22 -5.17
N ARG A 218 8.22 -19.50 -4.43
CA ARG A 218 7.03 -20.22 -4.95
C ARG A 218 5.81 -19.34 -5.15
N ASN A 219 5.81 -18.16 -4.55
CA ASN A 219 4.62 -17.34 -4.41
C ASN A 219 4.87 -15.88 -4.79
N THR A 220 3.79 -15.15 -4.89
CA THR A 220 3.75 -13.71 -5.14
C THR A 220 3.99 -12.91 -3.85
N PRO A 221 4.34 -11.60 -3.95
CA PRO A 221 4.43 -10.73 -2.78
C PRO A 221 3.14 -10.68 -1.95
N GLU A 222 1.97 -10.84 -2.58
CA GLU A 222 0.67 -10.86 -1.90
C GLU A 222 0.44 -12.12 -1.08
N GLU A 223 0.80 -13.27 -1.62
CA GLU A 223 0.75 -14.55 -0.92
C GLU A 223 1.76 -14.57 0.24
N PHE A 224 2.94 -13.97 0.05
CA PHE A 224 3.91 -13.77 1.12
C PHE A 224 3.33 -12.96 2.29
N ILE A 225 2.75 -11.79 2.03
CA ILE A 225 2.08 -10.98 3.06
C ILE A 225 0.94 -11.75 3.73
N SER A 226 0.18 -12.53 2.96
CA SER A 226 -0.92 -13.34 3.48
C SER A 226 -0.44 -14.46 4.41
N GLN A 227 0.70 -15.08 4.10
CA GLN A 227 1.32 -16.09 4.96
C GLN A 227 1.88 -15.48 6.25
N ILE A 228 2.44 -14.27 6.21
CA ILE A 228 2.83 -13.53 7.43
C ILE A 228 1.61 -13.28 8.32
N LYS A 229 0.52 -12.76 7.74
CA LYS A 229 -0.74 -12.54 8.47
C LYS A 229 -1.26 -13.82 9.11
N ALA A 230 -1.26 -14.92 8.36
CA ALA A 230 -1.71 -16.21 8.84
C ALA A 230 -0.85 -16.70 10.02
N ARG A 231 0.48 -16.51 9.93
CA ARG A 231 1.42 -16.88 11.00
C ARG A 231 1.15 -16.10 12.29
N ILE A 232 0.94 -14.78 12.18
CA ILE A 232 0.60 -13.92 13.32
C ILE A 232 -0.76 -14.30 13.93
N SER A 233 -1.72 -14.71 13.09
CA SER A 233 -3.07 -15.09 13.53
C SER A 233 -3.16 -16.49 14.14
N SER A 234 -2.20 -17.38 13.82
CA SER A 234 -2.19 -18.76 14.31
C SER A 234 -1.60 -18.93 15.71
N ASP A 235 -1.02 -17.88 16.30
CA ASP A 235 -0.59 -17.91 17.70
C ASP A 235 -1.81 -17.92 18.63
N GLU A 236 -1.97 -19.01 19.39
CA GLU A 236 -3.14 -19.38 20.19
C GLU A 236 -3.49 -18.40 21.34
N THR A 237 -2.74 -17.30 21.50
CA THR A 237 -2.93 -16.34 22.60
C THR A 237 -4.00 -15.28 22.32
N GLY A 238 -4.48 -15.15 21.08
CA GLY A 238 -5.57 -14.23 20.74
C GLY A 238 -5.24 -12.77 21.07
N ASN A 239 -4.56 -12.09 20.14
CA ASN A 239 -4.13 -10.68 20.20
C ASN A 239 -2.97 -10.38 21.17
N SER A 240 -1.74 -10.42 20.67
CA SER A 240 -0.85 -9.23 20.61
C SER A 240 0.48 -9.65 20.03
N VAL A 241 0.89 -9.02 18.92
CA VAL A 241 2.30 -9.02 18.53
C VAL A 241 3.07 -8.31 19.65
N GLU A 242 4.28 -8.79 19.98
CA GLU A 242 5.09 -8.20 21.06
C GLU A 242 5.55 -6.78 20.73
N ASP A 243 5.72 -6.49 19.43
CA ASP A 243 6.04 -5.18 18.89
C ASP A 243 5.29 -4.91 17.58
N ASP A 244 5.27 -3.66 17.13
CA ASP A 244 4.61 -3.28 15.87
C ASP A 244 5.26 -4.04 14.70
N VAL A 245 4.43 -4.63 13.84
CA VAL A 245 4.90 -5.37 12.67
C VAL A 245 4.58 -4.58 11.42
N THR A 246 5.61 -4.03 10.79
CA THR A 246 5.54 -3.41 9.48
C THR A 246 6.29 -4.24 8.47
N VAL A 247 5.67 -4.51 7.31
CA VAL A 247 6.31 -5.17 6.16
C VAL A 247 5.91 -4.47 4.89
N ILE A 248 6.86 -4.20 4.00
CA ILE A 248 6.62 -3.67 2.66
C ILE A 248 7.38 -4.53 1.66
N THR A 249 6.70 -4.93 0.59
CA THR A 249 7.32 -5.64 -0.54
C THR A 249 7.20 -4.83 -1.81
N VAL A 250 8.25 -4.90 -2.64
CA VAL A 250 8.33 -4.25 -3.95
C VAL A 250 8.92 -5.25 -4.93
N GLU A 251 8.10 -5.77 -5.84
CA GLU A 251 8.54 -6.65 -6.91
C GLU A 251 8.67 -5.87 -8.23
N ILE A 252 9.81 -5.98 -8.90
CA ILE A 252 9.95 -5.53 -10.29
C ILE A 252 9.23 -6.56 -11.18
N LEU A 253 8.17 -6.18 -11.88
CA LEU A 253 7.39 -7.12 -12.66
C LEU A 253 8.15 -7.59 -13.91
N THR A 254 8.26 -8.92 -14.08
CA THR A 254 8.74 -9.50 -15.34
C THR A 254 7.75 -9.29 -16.48
N VAL A 255 8.24 -9.30 -17.72
CA VAL A 255 7.38 -9.27 -18.93
C VAL A 255 6.36 -10.41 -18.90
N SER A 256 6.78 -11.62 -18.51
CA SER A 256 5.88 -12.77 -18.36
C SER A 256 4.77 -12.49 -17.35
N ARG A 257 5.11 -11.88 -16.20
CA ARG A 257 4.14 -11.55 -15.16
C ARG A 257 3.16 -10.46 -15.60
N LYS A 258 3.66 -9.38 -16.22
CA LYS A 258 2.82 -8.35 -16.85
C LYS A 258 1.84 -9.00 -17.85
N ASN A 259 2.33 -9.90 -18.71
CA ASN A 259 1.50 -10.59 -19.69
C ASN A 259 0.41 -11.47 -19.05
N GLN A 260 0.71 -12.18 -17.96
CA GLN A 260 -0.31 -12.95 -17.22
C GLN A 260 -1.40 -12.04 -16.62
N ILE A 261 -1.03 -10.86 -16.13
CA ILE A 261 -2.01 -9.89 -15.60
C ILE A 261 -2.87 -9.35 -16.75
N LYS A 262 -2.26 -8.98 -17.89
CA LYS A 262 -2.97 -8.55 -19.10
C LYS A 262 -3.98 -9.60 -19.58
N GLU A 263 -3.56 -10.87 -19.66
CA GLU A 263 -4.44 -11.98 -20.06
C GLU A 263 -5.63 -12.14 -19.10
N LYS A 264 -5.39 -12.09 -17.77
CA LYS A 264 -6.47 -12.13 -16.78
C LYS A 264 -7.46 -10.97 -16.98
N LEU A 265 -6.95 -9.79 -17.29
CA LEU A 265 -7.75 -8.61 -17.62
C LEU A 265 -8.40 -8.66 -19.02
N GLY A 266 -8.13 -9.68 -19.83
CA GLY A 266 -8.74 -9.85 -21.15
C GLY A 266 -8.05 -9.07 -22.27
N PHE A 267 -6.81 -8.61 -22.05
CA PHE A 267 -5.98 -7.98 -23.07
C PHE A 267 -5.03 -8.99 -23.74
N SER A 268 -4.57 -8.66 -24.94
CA SER A 268 -3.48 -9.35 -25.61
C SER A 268 -2.13 -9.02 -24.96
N LYS A 269 -1.11 -9.87 -25.18
CA LYS A 269 0.26 -9.63 -24.69
C LYS A 269 0.88 -8.37 -25.30
N ASP A 270 0.56 -8.14 -26.58
CA ASP A 270 1.10 -7.04 -27.38
C ASP A 270 0.37 -5.71 -27.13
N ASP A 271 -0.73 -5.74 -26.36
CA ASP A 271 -1.47 -4.53 -26.04
C ASP A 271 -0.64 -3.62 -25.09
N PRO A 272 -0.58 -2.30 -25.34
CA PRO A 272 0.10 -1.33 -24.49
C PRO A 272 -0.78 -0.97 -23.28
N VAL A 273 -1.01 -1.96 -22.41
CA VAL A 273 -1.92 -1.84 -21.26
C VAL A 273 -1.21 -1.15 -20.09
N TYR A 274 -1.78 -0.04 -19.64
CA TYR A 274 -1.42 0.60 -18.38
C TYR A 274 -2.17 -0.07 -17.23
N LEU A 275 -1.41 -0.68 -16.32
CA LEU A 275 -1.94 -1.41 -15.16
C LEU A 275 -2.06 -0.49 -13.95
N GLN A 276 -3.17 -0.62 -13.22
CA GLN A 276 -3.41 0.03 -11.95
C GLN A 276 -3.93 -0.96 -10.92
N PHE A 277 -3.55 -0.77 -9.66
CA PHE A 277 -3.97 -1.62 -8.54
C PHE A 277 -4.64 -0.75 -7.49
N LEU A 278 -5.91 -1.02 -7.20
CA LEU A 278 -6.69 -0.29 -6.22
C LEU A 278 -7.06 -1.21 -5.06
N ARG A 279 -7.11 -0.66 -3.86
CA ARG A 279 -7.64 -1.37 -2.68
C ARG A 279 -8.74 -0.59 -1.98
N TYR A 280 -8.64 0.73 -2.02
CA TYR A 280 -9.48 1.63 -1.24
C TYR A 280 -10.33 2.53 -2.13
N TYR A 281 -11.32 3.16 -1.50
CA TYR A 281 -12.24 4.08 -2.15
C TYR A 281 -11.58 5.41 -2.52
N GLU A 282 -10.65 5.82 -1.68
CA GLU A 282 -9.92 7.07 -1.70
C GLU A 282 -8.92 7.10 -2.87
N ASP A 283 -8.49 5.93 -3.36
CA ASP A 283 -7.67 5.74 -4.55
C ASP A 283 -8.42 5.97 -5.86
N MET A 284 -9.73 5.79 -5.81
CA MET A 284 -10.58 5.74 -7.00
C MET A 284 -10.45 7.01 -7.82
N ASP A 285 -10.50 8.19 -7.19
CA ASP A 285 -10.45 9.47 -7.90
C ASP A 285 -9.11 9.66 -8.63
N LYS A 286 -7.99 9.27 -8.01
CA LYS A 286 -6.66 9.34 -8.64
C LYS A 286 -6.57 8.36 -9.81
N ALA A 287 -7.00 7.12 -9.59
CA ALA A 287 -6.96 6.08 -10.61
C ALA A 287 -7.82 6.42 -11.84
N ILE A 288 -9.01 6.99 -11.59
CA ILE A 288 -9.90 7.50 -12.63
C ILE A 288 -9.26 8.70 -13.34
N ALA A 289 -8.66 9.65 -12.61
CA ALA A 289 -8.06 10.84 -13.19
C ALA A 289 -6.99 10.52 -14.25
N VAL A 290 -6.17 9.47 -14.04
CA VAL A 290 -5.19 8.99 -15.03
C VAL A 290 -5.85 8.61 -16.35
N ILE A 291 -6.97 7.88 -16.30
CA ILE A 291 -7.70 7.47 -17.50
C ILE A 291 -8.34 8.67 -18.18
N LEU A 292 -8.98 9.55 -17.40
CA LEU A 292 -9.66 10.73 -17.94
C LEU A 292 -8.67 11.71 -18.59
N SER A 293 -7.48 11.90 -18.01
CA SER A 293 -6.43 12.73 -18.58
C SER A 293 -5.89 12.16 -19.89
N SER A 294 -5.74 10.83 -19.98
CA SER A 294 -5.39 10.15 -21.24
C SER A 294 -6.46 10.33 -22.32
N MET A 295 -7.75 10.29 -21.94
CA MET A 295 -8.85 10.54 -22.87
C MET A 295 -8.86 11.99 -23.36
N ASP A 296 -8.69 12.96 -22.46
CA ASP A 296 -8.59 14.37 -22.81
C ASP A 296 -7.43 14.62 -23.79
N SER A 297 -6.26 14.08 -23.49
CA SER A 297 -5.06 14.16 -24.35
C SER A 297 -5.26 13.52 -25.73
N CYS A 298 -6.16 12.53 -25.85
CA CYS A 298 -6.52 11.90 -27.12
C CYS A 298 -7.65 12.62 -27.88
N GLY A 299 -8.24 13.68 -27.30
CA GLY A 299 -9.24 14.55 -27.94
C GLY A 299 -10.70 14.18 -27.68
N TYR A 300 -10.99 13.32 -26.70
CA TYR A 300 -12.37 12.92 -26.40
C TYR A 300 -13.20 14.09 -25.91
N SER A 301 -14.48 14.15 -26.34
CA SER A 301 -15.40 15.18 -25.87
C SER A 301 -15.62 15.15 -24.34
N ASP A 302 -15.85 16.32 -23.75
CA ASP A 302 -16.19 16.46 -22.32
C ASP A 302 -17.35 15.56 -21.88
N ASP A 303 -18.35 15.36 -22.75
CA ASP A 303 -19.48 14.49 -22.47
C ASP A 303 -19.04 13.02 -22.35
N ALA A 304 -18.16 12.56 -23.24
CA ALA A 304 -17.58 11.22 -23.16
C ALA A 304 -16.73 11.04 -21.89
N ILE A 305 -15.92 12.04 -21.53
CA ILE A 305 -15.09 12.03 -20.32
C ILE A 305 -15.96 11.99 -19.06
N ARG A 306 -17.02 12.81 -18.98
CA ARG A 306 -17.98 12.81 -17.85
C ARG A 306 -18.70 11.47 -17.71
N LYS A 307 -19.19 10.91 -18.82
CA LYS A 307 -19.84 9.58 -18.83
C LYS A 307 -18.87 8.47 -18.42
N MET A 308 -17.61 8.56 -18.86
CA MET A 308 -16.56 7.61 -18.44
C MET A 308 -16.31 7.71 -16.94
N LYS A 309 -16.19 8.92 -16.37
CA LYS A 309 -16.01 9.12 -14.93
C LYS A 309 -17.08 8.40 -14.12
N ILE A 310 -18.36 8.64 -14.43
CA ILE A 310 -19.48 8.00 -13.74
C ILE A 310 -19.40 6.48 -13.89
N SER A 311 -19.11 5.99 -15.09
CA SER A 311 -19.01 4.54 -15.35
C SER A 311 -17.91 3.88 -14.52
N LEU A 312 -16.72 4.48 -14.49
CA LEU A 312 -15.59 3.97 -13.73
C LEU A 312 -15.86 4.00 -12.22
N THR A 313 -16.46 5.08 -11.71
CA THR A 313 -16.86 5.18 -10.30
C THR A 313 -17.76 4.00 -9.93
N GLU A 314 -18.85 3.77 -10.66
CA GLU A 314 -19.78 2.67 -10.39
C GLU A 314 -19.09 1.29 -10.43
N LEU A 315 -18.24 1.04 -11.42
CA LEU A 315 -17.57 -0.26 -11.56
C LEU A 315 -16.53 -0.51 -10.47
N ILE A 316 -15.72 0.50 -10.12
CA ILE A 316 -14.73 0.39 -9.05
C ILE A 316 -15.44 0.23 -7.70
N VAL A 317 -16.51 1.00 -7.46
CA VAL A 317 -17.34 0.88 -6.25
C VAL A 317 -17.82 -0.56 -6.08
N ASN A 318 -18.37 -1.13 -7.15
CA ASN A 318 -18.88 -2.49 -7.16
C ASN A 318 -17.78 -3.53 -6.91
N ALA A 319 -16.62 -3.36 -7.54
CA ALA A 319 -15.47 -4.24 -7.38
C ALA A 319 -14.97 -4.25 -5.91
N ILE A 320 -14.86 -3.09 -5.27
CA ILE A 320 -14.38 -2.97 -3.89
C ILE A 320 -15.44 -3.44 -2.85
N LEU A 321 -16.69 -2.97 -2.96
CA LEU A 321 -17.72 -3.27 -1.95
C LEU A 321 -18.35 -4.63 -2.12
N HIS A 322 -18.68 -5.00 -3.34
CA HIS A 322 -19.48 -6.19 -3.60
C HIS A 322 -18.58 -7.37 -3.98
N GLY A 323 -17.58 -7.14 -4.83
CA GLY A 323 -16.57 -8.14 -5.20
C GLY A 323 -15.69 -8.51 -4.01
N ASN A 324 -14.91 -7.55 -3.52
CA ASN A 324 -13.96 -7.76 -2.44
C ASN A 324 -14.59 -7.71 -1.04
N LYS A 325 -15.86 -7.28 -0.90
CA LYS A 325 -16.57 -7.23 0.40
C LYS A 325 -15.88 -6.35 1.46
N LYS A 326 -15.21 -5.26 1.03
CA LYS A 326 -14.36 -4.42 1.90
C LYS A 326 -13.22 -5.18 2.59
N ASP A 327 -12.83 -6.33 2.05
CA ASP A 327 -11.65 -7.03 2.50
C ASP A 327 -10.40 -6.29 1.99
N PHE A 328 -9.78 -5.52 2.88
CA PHE A 328 -8.59 -4.71 2.57
C PHE A 328 -7.34 -5.56 2.26
N SER A 329 -7.40 -6.89 2.44
CA SER A 329 -6.36 -7.77 1.92
C SER A 329 -6.45 -7.97 0.40
N LYS A 330 -7.63 -7.76 -0.19
CA LYS A 330 -7.91 -7.95 -1.60
C LYS A 330 -7.78 -6.66 -2.39
N LYS A 331 -7.45 -6.79 -3.67
CA LYS A 331 -7.31 -5.66 -4.59
C LYS A 331 -8.29 -5.73 -5.75
N VAL A 332 -8.45 -4.60 -6.40
CA VAL A 332 -9.06 -4.45 -7.70
C VAL A 332 -7.92 -4.13 -8.66
N ILE A 333 -7.75 -4.97 -9.68
CA ILE A 333 -6.78 -4.76 -10.74
C ILE A 333 -7.51 -4.08 -11.89
N MET A 334 -7.00 -2.95 -12.34
CA MET A 334 -7.51 -2.24 -13.51
C MET A 334 -6.42 -2.21 -14.59
N GLY A 335 -6.80 -2.44 -15.84
CA GLY A 335 -5.94 -2.23 -16.99
C GLY A 335 -6.65 -1.34 -17.99
N HIS A 336 -5.93 -0.40 -18.60
CA HIS A 336 -6.52 0.48 -19.60
C HIS A 336 -5.62 0.73 -20.80
N ILE A 337 -6.26 0.99 -21.92
CA ILE A 337 -5.67 1.47 -23.17
C ILE A 337 -6.53 2.63 -23.62
N VAL A 338 -5.93 3.79 -23.84
CA VAL A 338 -6.62 4.97 -24.37
C VAL A 338 -5.84 5.48 -25.56
N ASP A 339 -6.49 5.48 -26.72
CA ASP A 339 -5.93 6.03 -27.95
C ASP A 339 -6.97 6.88 -28.68
N LYS A 340 -6.58 7.45 -29.83
CA LYS A 340 -7.42 8.32 -30.66
C LYS A 340 -8.65 7.63 -31.29
N SER A 341 -8.77 6.31 -31.17
CA SER A 341 -9.86 5.52 -31.72
C SER A 341 -10.81 4.99 -30.64
N LYS A 342 -10.29 4.54 -29.49
CA LYS A 342 -11.10 4.00 -28.39
C LYS A 342 -10.38 4.03 -27.04
N ALA A 343 -11.18 4.05 -25.98
CA ALA A 343 -10.77 3.82 -24.61
C ALA A 343 -11.30 2.44 -24.18
N VAL A 344 -10.40 1.54 -23.81
CA VAL A 344 -10.70 0.20 -23.30
C VAL A 344 -10.22 0.12 -21.86
N ILE A 345 -11.13 -0.16 -20.94
CA ILE A 345 -10.81 -0.29 -19.52
C ILE A 345 -11.34 -1.63 -19.02
N SER A 346 -10.49 -2.41 -18.37
CA SER A 346 -10.84 -3.67 -17.73
C SER A 346 -10.60 -3.57 -16.24
N ILE A 347 -11.58 -3.94 -15.43
CA ILE A 347 -11.56 -3.88 -13.97
C ILE A 347 -11.86 -5.28 -13.45
N MET A 348 -11.01 -5.81 -12.58
CA MET A 348 -11.12 -7.15 -12.01
C MET A 348 -10.96 -7.13 -10.49
N ASP A 349 -11.93 -7.71 -9.78
CA ASP A 349 -11.87 -7.95 -8.34
C ASP A 349 -11.45 -9.40 -8.01
N GLU A 350 -11.06 -9.62 -6.75
CA GLU A 350 -10.65 -10.91 -6.21
C GLU A 350 -11.80 -11.63 -5.48
N GLY A 351 -13.03 -11.17 -5.70
CA GLY A 351 -14.24 -11.77 -5.19
C GLY A 351 -14.61 -13.10 -5.86
N SER A 352 -15.72 -13.67 -5.40
CA SER A 352 -16.32 -14.87 -5.99
C SER A 352 -16.92 -14.61 -7.37
N GLY A 353 -17.13 -13.34 -7.74
CA GLY A 353 -17.91 -12.94 -8.91
C GLY A 353 -19.41 -13.14 -8.71
N PHE A 354 -20.18 -12.78 -9.74
CA PHE A 354 -21.64 -12.89 -9.78
C PHE A 354 -22.11 -13.15 -11.21
N ASN A 355 -23.36 -13.61 -11.41
CA ASN A 355 -23.91 -13.75 -12.75
C ASN A 355 -24.52 -12.41 -13.23
N PRO A 356 -23.99 -11.76 -14.29
CA PRO A 356 -24.49 -10.46 -14.73
C PRO A 356 -25.89 -10.52 -15.35
N ASN A 357 -26.32 -11.69 -15.82
CA ASN A 357 -27.62 -11.89 -16.45
C ASN A 357 -28.76 -12.05 -15.44
N THR A 358 -28.45 -12.23 -14.15
CA THR A 358 -29.47 -12.33 -13.09
C THR A 358 -29.77 -11.00 -12.42
N ILE A 359 -29.11 -9.91 -12.84
CA ILE A 359 -29.36 -8.57 -12.28
C ILE A 359 -30.72 -8.08 -12.79
N PRO A 360 -31.66 -7.74 -11.90
CA PRO A 360 -32.98 -7.27 -12.28
C PRO A 360 -32.90 -5.91 -12.98
N ASP A 361 -33.75 -5.71 -13.99
CA ASP A 361 -33.87 -4.41 -14.67
C ASP A 361 -34.43 -3.36 -13.69
N PRO A 362 -33.65 -2.31 -13.35
CA PRO A 362 -34.07 -1.31 -12.38
C PRO A 362 -35.18 -0.38 -12.91
N THR A 363 -35.51 -0.43 -14.21
CA THR A 363 -36.59 0.37 -14.83
C THR A 363 -37.98 -0.24 -14.65
N LEU A 364 -38.08 -1.50 -14.23
CA LEU A 364 -39.35 -2.17 -13.98
C LEU A 364 -40.04 -1.64 -12.71
N PRO A 365 -41.38 -1.49 -12.70
CA PRO A 365 -42.13 -0.93 -11.56
C PRO A 365 -41.80 -1.55 -10.20
N GLU A 366 -41.61 -2.87 -10.16
CA GLU A 366 -41.27 -3.65 -8.97
C GLU A 366 -39.84 -3.42 -8.43
N ASN A 367 -38.97 -2.74 -9.20
CA ASN A 367 -37.57 -2.48 -8.85
C ASN A 367 -37.27 -0.98 -8.66
N LEU A 368 -38.27 -0.10 -8.84
CA LEU A 368 -38.12 1.36 -8.71
C LEU A 368 -37.69 1.86 -7.33
N ILE A 369 -37.85 1.05 -6.27
CA ILE A 369 -37.47 1.40 -4.89
C ILE A 369 -36.25 0.57 -4.43
N LYS A 370 -35.74 -0.35 -5.26
CA LYS A 370 -34.56 -1.15 -4.92
C LYS A 370 -33.28 -0.41 -5.29
N ASP A 371 -32.30 -0.48 -4.40
CA ASP A 371 -30.97 0.12 -4.60
C ASP A 371 -30.05 -0.77 -5.47
N CYS A 372 -30.48 -1.97 -5.87
CA CYS A 372 -29.68 -2.91 -6.64
C CYS A 372 -29.85 -2.75 -8.17
N GLY A 373 -28.77 -2.95 -8.93
CA GLY A 373 -28.79 -3.02 -10.40
C GLY A 373 -28.69 -1.69 -11.15
N ARG A 374 -28.83 -0.55 -10.46
CA ARG A 374 -28.80 0.80 -11.08
C ARG A 374 -27.43 1.18 -11.64
N GLY A 375 -26.35 0.91 -10.92
CA GLY A 375 -25.00 1.26 -11.36
C GLY A 375 -24.65 0.64 -12.71
N LEU A 376 -24.86 -0.68 -12.85
CA LEU A 376 -24.62 -1.38 -14.11
C LEU A 376 -25.56 -0.96 -15.23
N PHE A 377 -26.80 -0.59 -14.92
CA PHE A 377 -27.71 -0.01 -15.89
C PHE A 377 -27.18 1.34 -16.43
N ILE A 378 -26.70 2.23 -15.55
CA ILE A 378 -26.10 3.52 -15.96
C ILE A 378 -24.88 3.28 -16.86
N VAL A 379 -23.97 2.39 -16.44
CA VAL A 379 -22.77 2.05 -17.21
C VAL A 379 -23.16 1.60 -18.62
N ARG A 380 -24.13 0.68 -18.76
CA ARG A 380 -24.60 0.17 -20.07
C ARG A 380 -25.09 1.27 -21.02
N HIS A 381 -25.58 2.39 -20.51
CA HIS A 381 -26.06 3.52 -21.34
C HIS A 381 -24.95 4.52 -21.69
N TYR A 382 -23.82 4.49 -20.97
CA TYR A 382 -22.76 5.49 -21.10
C TYR A 382 -21.58 5.00 -21.95
N VAL A 383 -21.33 3.69 -21.97
CA VAL A 383 -20.28 3.04 -22.76
C VAL A 383 -20.85 2.35 -24.00
N ASP A 384 -20.02 2.14 -25.02
CA ASP A 384 -20.43 1.45 -26.25
C ASP A 384 -20.45 -0.07 -26.10
N SER A 385 -19.65 -0.63 -25.18
CA SER A 385 -19.66 -2.05 -24.85
C SER A 385 -19.35 -2.30 -23.38
N LEU A 386 -20.03 -3.27 -22.79
CA LEU A 386 -19.84 -3.74 -21.41
C LEU A 386 -19.80 -5.27 -21.43
N ILE A 387 -18.66 -5.84 -21.10
CA ILE A 387 -18.37 -7.27 -21.25
C ILE A 387 -17.89 -7.82 -19.91
N PHE A 388 -18.50 -8.90 -19.42
CA PHE A 388 -18.03 -9.60 -18.23
C PHE A 388 -17.28 -10.88 -18.59
N ASN A 389 -16.36 -11.33 -17.73
CA ASN A 389 -15.86 -12.71 -17.82
C ASN A 389 -16.88 -13.72 -17.28
N ASP A 390 -16.66 -15.01 -17.53
CA ASP A 390 -17.58 -16.08 -17.12
C ASP A 390 -17.80 -16.14 -15.60
N LYS A 391 -16.76 -15.85 -14.81
CA LYS A 391 -16.85 -15.78 -13.35
C LYS A 391 -17.64 -14.55 -12.87
N GLY A 392 -17.71 -13.49 -13.67
CA GLY A 392 -18.33 -12.21 -13.34
C GLY A 392 -17.60 -11.40 -12.26
N ASN A 393 -16.29 -11.61 -12.11
CA ASN A 393 -15.41 -10.79 -11.26
C ASN A 393 -14.48 -9.90 -12.10
N ARG A 394 -14.66 -9.87 -13.43
CA ARG A 394 -14.01 -8.94 -14.34
C ARG A 394 -15.04 -8.32 -15.26
N VAL A 395 -14.94 -7.01 -15.44
CA VAL A 395 -15.73 -6.22 -16.37
C VAL A 395 -14.81 -5.42 -17.27
N THR A 396 -15.11 -5.41 -18.57
CA THR A 396 -14.40 -4.64 -19.59
C THR A 396 -15.39 -3.69 -20.25
N ILE A 397 -15.06 -2.40 -20.25
CA ILE A 397 -15.82 -1.36 -20.94
C ILE A 397 -15.03 -0.81 -22.13
N ILE A 398 -15.76 -0.47 -23.18
CA ILE A 398 -15.22 0.16 -24.39
C ILE A 398 -16.00 1.43 -24.69
N LYS A 399 -15.28 2.52 -24.94
CA LYS A 399 -15.83 3.78 -25.44
C LYS A 399 -15.10 4.16 -26.73
N TYR A 400 -15.80 4.28 -27.84
CA TYR A 400 -15.22 4.73 -29.10
C TYR A 400 -15.11 6.25 -29.15
N HIS A 401 -14.01 6.74 -29.71
CA HIS A 401 -13.86 8.14 -30.07
C HIS A 401 -14.61 8.37 -31.38
N ARG A 402 -15.67 9.19 -31.34
CA ARG A 402 -16.53 9.48 -32.49
C ARG A 402 -16.65 10.97 -32.74
#